data_AF-A0A378ACK4-F1
#
_entry.id   AF-A0A378ACK4-F1
#
_cell.length_a   1.000
_cell.length_b   1.000
_cell.length_c   1.000
_cell.angle_alpha   90.00
_cell.angle_beta   90.00
_cell.angle_gamma   90.00
#
_symmetry.space_group_name_H-M   'P 1'
#
loop_
_entity.id
_entity.type
_entity.pdbx_description
1 polymer ?
#
loop_
_entity_poly.entity_id
_entity_poly.type
_entity_poly.pdbx_seq_one_letter_code
_entity_poly.pdbx_strand_id
1 'polypeptide(L)'
;MKTLLAVIIGALAFQTQAAITIDASRVIYSGKDKSASLKINNRSSKNYIVQTWLDTGPETPSSGLPIVATPPLVKLRPEQSAQLRFIYSGTGLPADRESLFWVNIQEVPPAPEGNNILQFAIRTRLKLFYRPQGIATSLPKAVENLQWQQSANTLSFTNNSPLHITVINAEAIDNKGQNLSSEKLYVAAVQSPRCQYRQHAALA
;
A
#
# COMPACT_ATOMS: atom_id res chain seq x y z
N MET A 1 -23.77 -37.52 12.53
CA MET A 1 -22.40 -37.72 12.00
C MET A 1 -21.99 -36.69 10.94
N LYS A 2 -22.84 -36.36 9.95
CA LYS A 2 -22.48 -35.38 8.88
C LYS A 2 -22.18 -33.96 9.41
N THR A 3 -22.90 -33.48 10.41
CA THR A 3 -22.67 -32.18 11.07
C THR A 3 -21.39 -32.15 11.90
N LEU A 4 -21.01 -33.27 12.53
CA LEU A 4 -19.76 -33.39 13.29
C LEU A 4 -18.53 -33.36 12.35
N LEU A 5 -18.64 -33.97 11.16
CA LEU A 5 -17.59 -33.96 10.15
C LEU A 5 -17.32 -32.55 9.60
N ALA A 6 -18.38 -31.76 9.40
CA ALA A 6 -18.26 -30.38 8.89
C ALA A 6 -17.54 -29.44 9.87
N VAL A 7 -17.76 -29.61 11.19
CA VAL A 7 -17.07 -28.83 12.23
C VAL A 7 -15.58 -29.17 12.29
N ILE A 8 -15.22 -30.44 12.13
CA ILE A 8 -13.82 -30.90 12.12
C ILE A 8 -13.07 -30.39 10.87
N ILE A 9 -13.73 -30.36 9.70
CA ILE A 9 -13.13 -29.84 8.47
C ILE A 9 -12.95 -28.31 8.52
N GLY A 10 -13.86 -27.57 9.17
CA GLY A 10 -13.71 -26.12 9.39
C GLY A 10 -12.57 -25.74 10.34
N ALA A 11 -12.20 -26.63 11.28
CA ALA A 11 -11.12 -26.42 12.24
C ALA A 11 -9.71 -26.62 11.63
N LEU A 12 -9.61 -27.20 10.43
CA LEU A 12 -8.36 -27.39 9.68
C LEU A 12 -8.06 -26.23 8.73
N ALA A 13 -8.64 -25.04 8.95
CA ALA A 13 -8.27 -23.85 8.21
C ALA A 13 -6.76 -23.61 8.38
N PHE A 14 -6.00 -23.87 7.31
CA PHE A 14 -4.57 -23.65 7.27
C PHE A 14 -4.27 -22.20 7.64
N GLN A 15 -3.58 -21.99 8.75
CA GLN A 15 -3.03 -20.68 9.06
C GLN A 15 -1.97 -20.39 8.00
N THR A 16 -2.26 -19.45 7.12
CA THR A 16 -1.29 -18.93 6.17
C THR A 16 -0.22 -18.18 6.97
N GLN A 17 0.96 -18.79 7.10
CA GLN A 17 2.05 -18.20 7.87
C GLN A 17 3.00 -17.46 6.92
N ALA A 18 2.84 -16.14 6.86
CA ALA A 18 3.87 -15.27 6.30
C ALA A 18 5.02 -15.16 7.33
N ALA A 19 6.26 -15.29 6.88
CA ALA A 19 7.41 -15.19 7.78
C ALA A 19 7.55 -13.77 8.31
N ILE A 20 7.56 -12.76 7.43
CA ILE A 20 7.54 -11.35 7.82
C ILE A 20 6.13 -10.78 7.72
N THR A 21 5.63 -10.23 8.83
CA THR A 21 4.37 -9.49 8.88
C THR A 21 4.60 -8.01 9.12
N ILE A 22 3.73 -7.17 8.57
CA ILE A 22 3.80 -5.70 8.62
C ILE A 22 2.50 -5.18 9.23
N ASP A 23 2.61 -4.29 10.22
CA ASP A 23 1.46 -3.85 11.03
C ASP A 23 0.55 -2.81 10.32
N ALA A 24 0.86 -2.42 9.08
CA ALA A 24 0.06 -1.47 8.31
C ALA A 24 0.12 -1.71 6.80
N SER A 25 -0.95 -1.34 6.09
CA SER A 25 -1.04 -1.42 4.62
C SER A 25 -0.51 -0.18 3.89
N ARG A 26 -0.25 0.90 4.63
CA ARG A 26 0.33 2.16 4.15
C ARG A 26 0.95 2.94 5.31
N VAL A 27 1.87 3.84 5.01
CA VAL A 27 2.46 4.77 5.97
C VAL A 27 1.96 6.18 5.67
N ILE A 28 1.42 6.86 6.68
CA ILE A 28 1.13 8.30 6.63
C ILE A 28 2.21 9.00 7.45
N TYR A 29 3.04 9.78 6.78
CA TYR A 29 4.04 10.61 7.42
C TYR A 29 3.53 12.04 7.52
N SER A 30 3.04 12.41 8.70
CA SER A 30 2.67 13.79 9.03
C SER A 30 3.90 14.69 9.06
N GLY A 31 3.88 15.78 8.30
CA GLY A 31 4.94 16.79 8.26
C GLY A 31 5.10 17.60 9.55
N LYS A 32 4.20 17.41 10.54
CA LYS A 32 4.37 17.92 11.90
C LYS A 32 5.36 17.09 12.72
N ASP A 33 5.56 15.83 12.33
CA ASP A 33 6.40 14.88 13.06
C ASP A 33 7.81 14.85 12.48
N LYS A 34 8.79 14.48 13.31
CA LYS A 34 10.20 14.34 12.87
C LYS A 34 10.46 13.07 12.06
N SER A 35 9.58 12.07 12.20
CA SER A 35 9.68 10.79 11.51
C SER A 35 8.34 10.06 11.54
N ALA A 36 8.08 9.23 10.55
CA ALA A 36 7.07 8.17 10.64
C ALA A 36 7.72 6.82 10.96
N SER A 37 6.93 5.87 11.47
CA SER A 37 7.43 4.54 11.81
C SER A 37 6.50 3.44 11.31
N LEU A 38 7.07 2.28 11.01
CA LEU A 38 6.36 1.07 10.62
C LEU A 38 6.98 -0.14 11.32
N LYS A 39 6.16 -0.94 12.00
CA LYS A 39 6.61 -2.14 12.70
C LYS A 39 6.53 -3.35 11.78
N ILE A 40 7.60 -4.14 11.81
CA ILE A 40 7.71 -5.42 11.12
C ILE A 40 8.00 -6.52 12.15
N ASN A 41 7.51 -7.72 11.91
CA ASN A 41 7.64 -8.85 12.82
C ASN A 41 8.05 -10.09 12.04
N ASN A 42 8.94 -10.89 12.61
CA ASN A 42 9.19 -12.24 12.13
C ASN A 42 8.32 -13.22 12.93
N ARG A 43 7.31 -13.80 12.29
CA ARG A 43 6.41 -14.82 12.86
C ARG A 43 6.82 -16.25 12.51
N SER A 44 7.99 -16.42 11.89
CA SER A 44 8.53 -17.73 11.57
C SER A 44 9.43 -18.27 12.68
N SER A 45 9.66 -19.57 12.66
CA SER A 45 10.63 -20.26 13.52
C SER A 45 12.09 -20.09 13.05
N LYS A 46 12.36 -19.33 11.99
CA LYS A 46 13.69 -19.17 11.39
C LYS A 46 14.16 -17.72 11.43
N ASN A 47 15.47 -17.51 11.31
CA ASN A 47 16.02 -16.17 11.14
C ASN A 47 15.72 -15.64 9.73
N TYR A 48 15.25 -14.41 9.63
CA TYR A 48 15.07 -13.72 8.35
C TYR A 48 15.90 -12.45 8.30
N ILE A 49 16.35 -12.08 7.11
CA ILE A 49 16.91 -10.76 6.85
C ILE A 49 15.83 -9.96 6.12
N VAL A 50 15.66 -8.69 6.50
CA VAL A 50 14.71 -7.77 5.87
C VAL A 50 15.48 -6.61 5.28
N GLN A 51 15.31 -6.40 3.97
CA GLN A 51 15.78 -5.24 3.25
C GLN A 51 14.66 -4.21 3.11
N THR A 52 14.99 -2.94 3.26
CA THR A 52 14.03 -1.84 3.12
C THR A 52 14.61 -0.72 2.27
N TRP A 53 13.84 -0.27 1.28
CA TRP A 53 14.19 0.90 0.46
C TRP A 53 12.95 1.65 -0.02
N LEU A 54 13.17 2.87 -0.53
CA LEU A 54 12.13 3.72 -1.10
C LEU A 54 12.28 3.87 -2.61
N ASP A 55 11.16 4.05 -3.31
CA ASP A 55 11.10 4.40 -4.73
C ASP A 55 9.94 5.36 -5.06
N THR A 56 9.92 5.90 -6.28
CA THR A 56 8.90 6.84 -6.80
C THR A 56 7.99 6.25 -7.89
N GLY A 57 7.97 4.92 -8.07
CA GLY A 57 7.20 4.25 -9.12
C GLY A 57 7.91 3.08 -9.80
N PRO A 58 9.19 3.21 -10.23
CA PRO A 58 9.89 2.21 -11.04
C PRO A 58 10.23 0.88 -10.35
N GLU A 59 9.88 0.68 -9.08
CA GLU A 59 10.20 -0.51 -8.26
C GLU A 59 11.70 -0.77 -8.02
N THR A 60 12.57 0.09 -8.54
CA THR A 60 14.00 0.09 -8.26
C THR A 60 14.34 1.15 -7.20
N PRO A 61 15.35 0.90 -6.33
CA PRO A 61 15.82 1.91 -5.39
C PRO A 61 16.11 3.24 -6.10
N SER A 62 15.52 4.31 -5.59
CA SER A 62 15.77 5.66 -6.11
C SER A 62 16.82 6.36 -5.25
N SER A 63 17.80 6.99 -5.88
CA SER A 63 18.81 7.79 -5.20
C SER A 63 18.34 9.23 -4.98
N GLY A 64 18.90 9.92 -3.99
CA GLY A 64 18.63 11.34 -3.73
C GLY A 64 17.19 11.64 -3.30
N LEU A 65 16.44 10.66 -2.81
CA LEU A 65 15.10 10.91 -2.30
C LEU A 65 15.16 11.81 -1.05
N PRO A 66 14.21 12.74 -0.91
CA PRO A 66 14.17 13.63 0.24
C PRO A 66 13.78 12.91 1.53
N ILE A 67 13.25 11.68 1.43
CA ILE A 67 12.92 10.80 2.56
C ILE A 67 13.82 9.57 2.52
N VAL A 68 14.30 9.14 3.68
CA VAL A 68 15.08 7.91 3.85
C VAL A 68 14.34 6.92 4.75
N ALA A 69 14.50 5.62 4.48
CA ALA A 69 14.04 4.54 5.35
C ALA A 69 15.22 3.92 6.11
N THR A 70 15.06 3.69 7.41
CA THR A 70 16.11 3.13 8.27
C THR A 70 15.56 2.13 9.30
N PRO A 71 16.26 1.02 9.59
CA PRO A 71 17.48 0.56 8.92
C PRO A 71 17.20 0.01 7.51
N PRO A 72 18.14 0.12 6.56
CA PRO A 72 17.98 -0.44 5.21
C PRO A 72 18.09 -1.98 5.18
N LEU A 73 18.70 -2.56 6.22
CA LEU A 73 18.90 -4.00 6.38
C LEU A 73 18.83 -4.37 7.87
N VAL A 74 18.02 -5.37 8.22
CA VAL A 74 17.94 -5.87 9.60
C VAL A 74 17.76 -7.37 9.62
N LYS A 75 18.44 -8.06 10.54
CA LYS A 75 18.22 -9.48 10.81
C LYS A 75 17.23 -9.63 11.96
N LEU A 76 16.16 -10.40 11.73
CA LEU A 76 15.14 -10.73 12.71
C LEU A 76 15.23 -12.20 13.10
N ARG A 77 15.39 -12.45 14.40
CA ARG A 77 15.25 -13.78 15.00
C ARG A 77 13.79 -14.23 15.04
N PRO A 78 13.50 -15.51 15.31
CA PRO A 78 12.12 -15.96 15.53
C PRO A 78 11.40 -15.09 16.56
N GLU A 79 10.16 -14.71 16.26
CA GLU A 79 9.31 -13.81 17.06
C GLU A 79 9.88 -12.41 17.34
N GLN A 80 10.97 -12.02 16.67
CA GLN A 80 11.55 -10.69 16.83
C GLN A 80 10.83 -9.66 15.97
N SER A 81 10.58 -8.47 16.54
CA SER A 81 10.12 -7.29 15.80
C SER A 81 11.26 -6.29 15.58
N ALA A 82 11.13 -5.49 14.52
CA ALA A 82 11.89 -4.26 14.34
C ALA A 82 10.96 -3.11 13.96
N GLN A 83 11.45 -1.89 14.14
CA GLN A 83 10.75 -0.68 13.73
C GLN A 83 11.55 0.03 12.64
N LEU A 84 10.96 0.12 11.46
CA LEU A 84 11.42 0.95 10.37
C LEU A 84 11.03 2.40 10.66
N ARG A 85 11.93 3.34 10.40
CA ARG A 85 11.70 4.78 10.51
C ARG A 85 11.88 5.46 9.16
N PHE A 86 11.02 6.43 8.89
CA PHE A 86 11.07 7.26 7.70
C PHE A 86 11.35 8.70 8.10
N ILE A 87 12.43 9.25 7.59
CA ILE A 87 12.95 10.55 8.00
C ILE A 87 13.02 11.46 6.77
N TYR A 88 12.48 12.67 6.89
CA TYR A 88 12.48 13.67 5.83
C TYR A 88 13.64 14.63 6.04
N SER A 89 14.40 14.90 4.98
CA SER A 89 15.53 15.82 4.97
C SER A 89 15.14 17.30 5.18
N GLY A 90 13.85 17.62 5.10
CA GLY A 90 13.34 18.98 5.30
C GLY A 90 13.22 19.81 4.02
N THR A 91 13.75 19.34 2.88
CA THR A 91 13.72 20.06 1.60
C THR A 91 13.31 19.16 0.44
N GLY A 92 12.82 19.76 -0.65
CA GLY A 92 12.52 19.05 -1.90
C GLY A 92 11.10 18.46 -2.00
N LEU A 93 10.24 18.68 -1.00
CA LEU A 93 8.82 18.31 -1.07
C LEU A 93 7.90 19.54 -1.14
N PRO A 94 6.81 19.49 -1.92
CA PRO A 94 5.81 20.55 -1.94
C PRO A 94 5.13 20.71 -0.57
N ALA A 95 4.82 21.95 -0.21
CA ALA A 95 4.14 22.28 1.05
C ALA A 95 2.60 22.31 0.93
N ASP A 96 2.07 22.29 -0.29
CA ASP A 96 0.65 22.48 -0.60
C ASP A 96 -0.11 21.18 -0.90
N ARG A 97 0.60 20.04 -1.06
CA ARG A 97 0.02 18.74 -1.43
C ARG A 97 0.82 17.57 -0.87
N GLU A 98 0.18 16.41 -0.77
CA GLU A 98 0.87 15.18 -0.41
C GLU A 98 1.90 14.77 -1.46
N SER A 99 2.95 14.10 -1.00
CA SER A 99 3.92 13.42 -1.85
C SER A 99 3.83 11.90 -1.65
N LEU A 100 3.85 11.15 -2.73
CA LEU A 100 3.78 9.68 -2.72
C LEU A 100 5.15 9.07 -2.97
N PHE A 101 5.52 8.14 -2.08
CA PHE A 101 6.63 7.23 -2.23
C PHE A 101 6.13 5.79 -2.05
N TRP A 102 6.94 4.83 -2.46
CA TRP A 102 6.70 3.42 -2.17
C TRP A 102 7.77 2.92 -1.22
N VAL A 103 7.35 2.19 -0.19
CA VAL A 103 8.24 1.43 0.68
C VAL A 103 8.25 -0.01 0.19
N ASN A 104 9.44 -0.52 -0.07
CA ASN A 104 9.65 -1.93 -0.36
C ASN A 104 10.24 -2.60 0.87
N ILE A 105 9.63 -3.69 1.29
CA ILE A 105 10.07 -4.55 2.38
C ILE A 105 10.28 -5.92 1.78
N GLN A 106 11.54 -6.27 1.55
CA GLN A 106 11.94 -7.55 0.97
C GLN A 106 12.43 -8.46 2.08
N GLU A 107 11.79 -9.60 2.25
CA GLU A 107 12.31 -10.64 3.10
C GLU A 107 13.33 -11.49 2.33
N VAL A 108 14.38 -11.92 3.03
CA VAL A 108 15.41 -12.82 2.55
C VAL A 108 15.42 -14.02 3.51
N PRO A 109 14.87 -15.17 3.06
CA PRO A 109 14.85 -16.37 3.88
C PRO A 109 16.27 -16.94 4.09
N PRO A 110 16.48 -17.78 5.11
CA PRO A 110 17.74 -18.49 5.26
C PRO A 110 17.93 -19.48 4.11
N ALA A 111 19.17 -19.89 3.86
CA ALA A 111 19.46 -20.91 2.85
C ALA A 111 18.61 -22.18 3.09
N PRO A 112 18.07 -22.79 2.03
CA PRO A 112 17.30 -24.02 2.16
C PRO A 112 18.20 -25.18 2.55
N GLU A 113 17.69 -26.13 3.33
CA GLU A 113 18.39 -27.35 3.73
C GLU A 113 17.78 -28.54 2.99
N GLY A 114 18.52 -29.12 2.04
CA GLY A 114 18.10 -30.32 1.29
C GLY A 114 18.07 -30.11 -0.22
N ASN A 115 17.74 -31.19 -0.95
CA ASN A 115 17.65 -31.20 -2.41
C ASN A 115 16.20 -30.95 -2.86
N ASN A 116 16.05 -30.33 -4.04
CA ASN A 116 14.76 -30.10 -4.70
C ASN A 116 13.77 -29.24 -3.90
N ILE A 117 14.25 -28.13 -3.32
CA ILE A 117 13.42 -27.20 -2.54
C ILE A 117 13.06 -25.98 -3.38
N LEU A 118 11.76 -25.67 -3.45
CA LEU A 118 11.27 -24.39 -3.91
C LEU A 118 11.21 -23.43 -2.72
N GLN A 119 11.91 -22.30 -2.82
CA GLN A 119 11.93 -21.26 -1.79
C GLN A 119 11.38 -19.95 -2.33
N PHE A 120 10.52 -19.30 -1.55
CA PHE A 120 9.94 -18.00 -1.87
C PHE A 120 10.63 -16.90 -1.05
N ALA A 121 10.84 -15.75 -1.69
CA ALA A 121 11.27 -14.51 -1.05
C ALA A 121 10.23 -13.44 -1.37
N ILE A 122 9.42 -13.05 -0.38
CA ILE A 122 8.30 -12.13 -0.59
C ILE A 122 8.78 -10.68 -0.52
N ARG A 123 8.34 -9.88 -1.50
CA ARG A 123 8.46 -8.42 -1.47
C ARG A 123 7.09 -7.80 -1.20
N THR A 124 6.94 -7.14 -0.07
CA THR A 124 5.76 -6.31 0.18
C THR A 124 6.04 -4.87 -0.20
N ARG A 125 5.17 -4.30 -1.03
CA ARG A 125 5.23 -2.89 -1.45
C ARG A 125 4.04 -2.14 -0.91
N LEU A 126 4.28 -1.03 -0.22
CA LEU A 126 3.24 -0.21 0.42
C LEU A 126 3.45 1.27 0.13
N LYS A 127 2.36 2.04 0.10
CA LYS A 127 2.41 3.48 -0.15
C LYS A 127 2.86 4.21 1.12
N LEU A 128 3.79 5.15 0.95
CA LEU A 128 4.17 6.14 1.95
C LEU A 128 3.73 7.52 1.46
N PHE A 129 2.81 8.13 2.21
CA PHE A 129 2.32 9.46 1.91
C PHE A 129 2.95 10.45 2.89
N TYR A 130 3.75 11.37 2.38
CA TYR A 130 4.17 12.54 3.15
C TYR A 130 3.08 13.61 3.06
N ARG A 131 2.56 14.03 4.20
CA ARG A 131 1.48 15.02 4.32
C ARG A 131 2.00 16.28 5.01
N PRO A 132 2.28 17.37 4.26
CA PRO A 132 2.69 18.65 4.83
C PRO A 132 1.74 19.16 5.92
N GLN A 133 2.28 19.92 6.87
CA GLN A 133 1.52 20.49 7.99
C GLN A 133 0.39 21.43 7.52
N GLY A 134 0.56 22.12 6.38
CA GLY A 134 -0.40 23.08 5.84
C GLY A 134 -1.70 22.48 5.30
N ILE A 135 -1.79 21.15 5.18
CA ILE A 135 -2.99 20.49 4.64
C ILE A 135 -4.06 20.39 5.74
N ALA A 136 -5.08 21.26 5.65
CA ALA A 136 -6.19 21.35 6.57
C ALA A 136 -7.45 20.57 6.11
N THR A 137 -7.27 19.44 5.41
CA THR A 137 -8.38 18.57 4.99
C THR A 137 -8.17 17.13 5.46
N SER A 138 -9.24 16.34 5.51
CA SER A 138 -9.22 14.93 5.85
C SER A 138 -9.53 14.07 4.62
N LEU A 139 -9.13 12.79 4.63
CA LEU A 139 -9.43 11.88 3.53
C LEU A 139 -10.95 11.73 3.29
N PRO A 140 -11.82 11.59 4.31
CA PRO A 140 -13.28 11.57 4.10
C PRO A 140 -13.78 12.84 3.39
N LYS A 141 -13.38 14.03 3.85
CA LYS A 141 -13.75 15.30 3.20
C LYS A 141 -13.23 15.40 1.78
N ALA A 142 -12.01 14.92 1.51
CA ALA A 142 -11.45 14.90 0.17
C ALA A 142 -12.24 13.97 -0.77
N VAL A 143 -12.72 12.84 -0.25
CA VAL A 143 -13.56 11.88 -1.00
C VAL A 143 -14.95 12.48 -1.27
N GLU A 144 -15.57 13.15 -0.30
CA GLU A 144 -16.85 13.86 -0.48
C GLU A 144 -16.79 14.95 -1.56
N ASN A 145 -15.63 15.59 -1.72
CA ASN A 145 -15.41 16.65 -2.70
C ASN A 145 -14.95 16.13 -4.08
N LEU A 146 -14.95 14.82 -4.30
CA LEU A 146 -14.66 14.27 -5.63
C LEU A 146 -15.72 14.72 -6.63
N GLN A 147 -15.28 15.27 -7.75
CA GLN A 147 -16.17 15.66 -8.84
C GLN A 147 -16.28 14.53 -9.83
N TRP A 148 -17.47 13.96 -9.95
CA TRP A 148 -17.78 12.86 -10.85
C TRP A 148 -18.34 13.39 -12.16
N GLN A 149 -17.89 12.82 -13.27
CA GLN A 149 -18.38 13.12 -14.60
C GLN A 149 -18.57 11.81 -15.37
N GLN A 150 -19.78 11.60 -15.87
CA GLN A 150 -20.07 10.48 -16.75
C GLN A 150 -20.05 10.95 -18.20
N SER A 151 -19.31 10.25 -19.05
CA SER A 151 -19.31 10.44 -20.50
C SER A 151 -19.45 9.09 -21.18
N ALA A 152 -20.54 8.89 -21.91
CA ALA A 152 -20.95 7.58 -22.43
C ALA A 152 -20.92 6.51 -21.31
N ASN A 153 -20.13 5.45 -21.51
CA ASN A 153 -19.98 4.34 -20.55
C ASN A 153 -18.75 4.52 -19.65
N THR A 154 -18.16 5.72 -19.59
CA THR A 154 -17.02 6.02 -18.72
C THR A 154 -17.46 6.89 -17.56
N LEU A 155 -17.14 6.46 -16.34
CA LEU A 155 -17.28 7.27 -15.15
C LEU A 155 -15.90 7.77 -14.74
N SER A 156 -15.69 9.07 -14.86
CA SER A 156 -14.44 9.72 -14.45
C SER A 156 -14.64 10.48 -13.16
N PHE A 157 -13.57 10.61 -12.37
CA PHE A 157 -13.56 11.52 -11.24
C PHE A 157 -12.34 12.43 -11.29
N THR A 158 -12.54 13.64 -10.79
CA THR A 158 -11.48 14.63 -10.60
C THR A 158 -11.24 14.81 -9.10
N ASN A 159 -9.99 14.59 -8.68
CA ASN A 159 -9.54 14.87 -7.32
C ASN A 159 -8.84 16.24 -7.28
N ASN A 160 -9.56 17.27 -6.86
CA ASN A 160 -9.02 18.61 -6.65
C ASN A 160 -8.38 18.79 -5.26
N SER A 161 -8.40 17.75 -4.42
CA SER A 161 -7.84 17.81 -3.07
C SER A 161 -6.31 17.66 -3.08
N PRO A 162 -5.62 18.17 -2.05
CA PRO A 162 -4.18 17.97 -1.89
C PRO A 162 -3.80 16.54 -1.44
N LEU A 163 -4.78 15.64 -1.25
CA LEU A 163 -4.57 14.28 -0.77
C LEU A 163 -4.62 13.25 -1.92
N HIS A 164 -3.83 12.19 -1.82
CA HIS A 164 -3.97 11.03 -2.69
C HIS A 164 -5.16 10.18 -2.27
N ILE A 165 -6.06 9.92 -3.22
CA ILE A 165 -7.19 9.02 -3.04
C ILE A 165 -6.91 7.73 -3.83
N THR A 166 -7.12 6.59 -3.17
CA THR A 166 -7.10 5.27 -3.83
C THR A 166 -8.53 4.76 -3.83
N VAL A 167 -9.13 4.69 -5.01
CA VAL A 167 -10.47 4.11 -5.20
C VAL A 167 -10.29 2.60 -5.35
N ILE A 168 -10.92 1.84 -4.46
CA ILE A 168 -10.90 0.37 -4.47
C ILE A 168 -12.12 -0.21 -5.18
N ASN A 169 -13.29 0.36 -4.89
CA ASN A 169 -14.57 0.01 -5.47
C ASN A 169 -15.31 1.33 -5.79
N ALA A 170 -16.04 1.35 -6.89
CA ALA A 170 -17.01 2.39 -7.19
C ALA A 170 -18.21 1.73 -7.87
N GLU A 171 -19.40 2.14 -7.48
CA GLU A 171 -20.66 1.66 -8.02
C GLU A 171 -21.51 2.87 -8.41
N ALA A 172 -22.16 2.78 -9.57
CA ALA A 172 -23.11 3.79 -10.00
C ALA A 172 -24.52 3.30 -9.68
N ILE A 173 -25.27 4.13 -8.93
CA ILE A 173 -26.65 3.86 -8.53
C ILE A 173 -27.59 4.85 -9.19
N ASP A 174 -28.78 4.40 -9.57
CA ASP A 174 -29.84 5.27 -10.04
C ASP A 174 -30.55 5.99 -8.87
N ASN A 175 -31.46 6.91 -9.19
CA ASN A 175 -32.24 7.66 -8.19
C ASN A 175 -33.18 6.78 -7.35
N LYS A 176 -33.34 5.50 -7.69
CA LYS A 176 -34.13 4.50 -6.97
C LYS A 176 -33.25 3.56 -6.14
N GLY A 177 -31.94 3.79 -6.10
CA GLY A 177 -30.97 2.98 -5.38
C GLY A 177 -30.64 1.63 -6.06
N GLN A 178 -30.98 1.47 -7.34
CA GLN A 178 -30.62 0.29 -8.10
C GLN A 178 -29.25 0.48 -8.75
N ASN A 179 -28.40 -0.54 -8.68
CA ASN A 179 -27.12 -0.54 -9.37
C ASN A 179 -27.36 -0.46 -10.89
N LEU A 180 -26.77 0.56 -11.50
CA LEU A 180 -26.71 0.65 -12.95
C LEU A 180 -25.83 -0.52 -13.43
N SER A 181 -26.45 -1.44 -14.17
CA SER A 181 -25.87 -2.71 -14.60
C SER A 181 -24.46 -2.56 -15.18
N SER A 182 -23.68 -3.63 -15.03
CA SER A 182 -22.27 -3.86 -15.37
C SER A 182 -21.90 -3.74 -16.85
N GLU A 183 -22.52 -2.81 -17.59
CA GLU A 183 -22.05 -2.38 -18.90
C GLU A 183 -20.79 -1.51 -18.73
N LYS A 184 -19.70 -2.21 -18.40
CA LYS A 184 -18.30 -1.74 -18.46
C LYS A 184 -18.14 -0.27 -18.06
N LEU A 185 -18.60 0.10 -16.86
CA LEU A 185 -18.31 1.41 -16.32
C LEU A 185 -16.84 1.46 -15.89
N TYR A 186 -16.00 2.08 -16.73
CA TYR A 186 -14.59 2.24 -16.42
C TYR A 186 -14.40 3.45 -15.52
N VAL A 187 -13.70 3.24 -14.39
CA VAL A 187 -13.33 4.31 -13.47
C VAL A 187 -11.95 4.85 -13.83
N ALA A 188 -11.94 6.00 -14.51
CA ALA A 188 -10.72 6.72 -14.81
C ALA A 188 -10.42 7.72 -13.68
N ALA A 189 -9.29 7.52 -13.00
CA ALA A 189 -8.79 8.47 -12.02
C ALA A 189 -8.02 9.60 -12.71
N VAL A 190 -8.59 10.80 -12.74
CA VAL A 190 -7.84 11.99 -13.15
C VAL A 190 -7.17 12.59 -11.92
N GLN A 191 -6.04 12.00 -11.54
CA GLN A 191 -5.15 12.55 -10.54
C GLN A 191 -4.28 13.63 -11.23
N SER A 192 -4.76 14.86 -11.31
CA SER A 192 -3.92 15.97 -11.78
C SER A 192 -3.68 16.99 -10.65
N PRO A 193 -2.58 17.75 -10.75
CA PRO A 193 -2.65 18.94 -11.60
C PRO A 193 -1.75 18.90 -12.84
N ARG A 194 -0.66 18.11 -12.79
CA ARG A 194 0.23 17.69 -13.90
C ARG A 194 1.02 16.48 -13.40
N CYS A 195 0.45 15.29 -13.53
CA CYS A 195 1.16 14.02 -13.49
C CYS A 195 0.21 12.99 -14.10
N GLN A 196 0.48 12.57 -15.33
CA GLN A 196 -0.37 11.59 -16.01
C GLN A 196 -0.04 10.19 -15.49
N TYR A 197 -0.97 9.59 -14.76
CA TYR A 197 -0.96 8.15 -14.58
C TYR A 197 -1.66 7.51 -15.78
N ARG A 198 -0.92 6.75 -16.61
CA ARG A 198 -1.52 5.89 -17.64
C ARG A 198 -2.09 4.65 -16.94
N GLN A 199 -3.41 4.54 -16.89
CA GLN A 199 -4.04 3.24 -16.65
C GLN A 199 -3.73 2.34 -17.85
N HIS A 200 -2.98 1.26 -17.63
CA HIS A 200 -3.09 0.11 -18.51
C HIS A 200 -4.44 -0.53 -18.22
N ALA A 201 -5.33 -0.51 -19.21
CA ALA A 201 -6.53 -1.30 -19.22
C ALA A 201 -6.14 -2.75 -18.90
N ALA A 202 -6.82 -3.37 -17.94
CA ALA A 202 -6.86 -4.81 -17.84
C ALA A 202 -7.41 -5.32 -19.17
N LEU A 203 -6.51 -5.80 -20.03
CA LEU A 203 -6.90 -6.65 -21.14
C LEU A 203 -7.35 -7.98 -20.54
N ALA A 204 -8.52 -8.41 -21.00
CA ALA A 204 -9.20 -9.64 -20.65
C ALA A 204 -8.33 -10.89 -20.84
#